data_AF-A0A2G6CJU2-F1
#
_entry.id   AF-A0A2G6CJU2-F1
#
_cell.length_a   1.000
_cell.length_b   1.000
_cell.length_c   1.000
_cell.angle_alpha   90.00
_cell.angle_beta   90.00
_cell.angle_gamma   90.00
#
_symmetry.space_group_name_H-M   'P 1'
#
loop_
_entity.id
_entity.type
_entity.pdbx_description
1 polymer ?
#
loop_
_entity_poly.entity_id
_entity_poly.type
_entity_poly.pdbx_seq_one_letter_code
_entity_poly.pdbx_strand_id
1 'polypeptide(L)'
;MALNNLGLGFVFTARDLASAKMQRLERRFSSLDERVTGGTDRMTSAFRQLGVGLAIFTAGTAAVGGALALANAAGRFEQGLAAVGAVTRATTRELGLLREAAINAGIETQFSPTEAIQGLTSLATAGQTAEQATRTLIPVLDLAAGSLGQLGVAQAAEAVVGTLNAYGMTADQAAGVTDRLLRITQLTNFQTRDFEAGLAKAAATGAVFNQGLNDVLITMGLLRNRNIDASSAATAFREATRRVGSDSRAQQAILGAGVQVFDQTSGQMRSMV
;
A
#
# COMPACT_ATOMS: atom_id res chain seq x y z
N MET A 1 -15.15 28.26 35.94
CA MET A 1 -15.24 27.11 35.00
C MET A 1 -15.00 27.58 33.57
N ALA A 2 -13.75 27.94 33.20
CA ALA A 2 -13.44 28.49 31.88
C ALA A 2 -12.03 28.07 31.40
N LEU A 3 -11.73 26.77 31.41
CA LEU A 3 -10.44 26.23 30.94
C LEU A 3 -10.56 25.18 29.81
N ASN A 4 -11.76 24.94 29.27
CA ASN A 4 -12.01 23.86 28.30
C ASN A 4 -12.08 24.25 26.81
N ASN A 5 -11.85 25.51 26.42
CA ASN A 5 -12.13 25.97 25.05
C ASN A 5 -10.91 26.31 24.17
N LEU A 6 -9.70 25.83 24.47
CA LEU A 6 -8.49 26.19 23.69
C LEU A 6 -7.59 25.02 23.29
N GLY A 7 -8.09 23.78 23.16
CA GLY A 7 -7.28 22.65 22.69
C GLY A 7 -6.17 22.18 23.64
N LEU A 8 -5.96 22.89 24.75
CA LEU A 8 -5.02 22.52 25.82
C LEU A 8 -5.41 21.22 26.50
N GLY A 9 -6.71 20.91 26.59
CA GLY A 9 -7.20 19.62 27.10
C GLY A 9 -6.62 18.44 26.33
N PHE A 10 -6.56 18.51 25.00
CA PHE A 10 -5.96 17.47 24.15
C PHE A 10 -4.45 17.33 24.35
N VAL A 11 -3.73 18.45 24.54
CA VAL A 11 -2.28 18.43 24.77
C VAL A 11 -1.96 17.79 26.12
N PHE A 12 -2.75 18.07 27.15
CA PHE A 12 -2.59 17.43 28.46
C PHE A 12 -2.93 15.94 28.41
N THR A 13 -4.03 15.53 27.75
CA THR A 13 -4.40 14.12 27.63
C THR A 13 -3.43 13.34 26.74
N ALA A 14 -2.94 13.92 25.64
CA ALA A 14 -1.94 13.29 24.78
C ALA A 14 -0.58 13.16 25.50
N ARG A 15 -0.18 14.18 26.27
CA ARG A 15 1.03 14.14 27.11
C ARG A 15 0.92 13.05 28.17
N ASP A 16 -0.21 12.97 28.88
CA ASP A 16 -0.40 12.00 29.97
C ASP A 16 -0.52 10.56 29.45
N LEU A 17 -1.23 10.35 28.33
CA LEU A 17 -1.33 9.05 27.67
C LEU A 17 0.01 8.60 27.06
N ALA A 18 0.78 9.54 26.50
CA ALA A 18 2.14 9.28 26.03
C ALA A 18 3.09 8.98 27.18
N SER A 19 3.05 9.72 28.29
CA SER A 19 3.90 9.49 29.47
C SER A 19 3.65 8.11 30.10
N ALA A 20 2.39 7.67 30.23
CA ALA A 20 2.05 6.37 30.79
C ALA A 20 2.43 5.18 29.88
N LYS A 21 2.49 5.39 28.56
CA LYS A 21 2.98 4.38 27.59
C LYS A 21 4.50 4.43 27.46
N MET A 22 5.11 5.61 27.52
CA MET A 22 6.56 5.82 27.51
C MET A 22 7.24 5.25 28.74
N GLN A 23 6.66 5.37 29.94
CA GLN A 23 7.22 4.73 31.14
C GLN A 23 7.19 3.19 31.08
N ARG A 24 6.26 2.61 30.31
CA ARG A 24 6.22 1.15 30.05
C ARG A 24 7.20 0.75 28.95
N LEU A 25 7.47 1.65 28.02
CA LEU A 25 8.42 1.50 26.94
C LEU A 25 9.86 1.63 27.45
N GLU A 26 10.14 2.60 28.32
CA GLU A 26 11.41 2.84 29.02
C GLU A 26 11.82 1.63 29.86
N ARG A 27 10.87 1.04 30.60
CA ARG A 27 11.09 -0.20 31.38
C ARG A 27 11.35 -1.43 30.50
N ARG A 28 10.96 -1.41 29.23
CA ARG A 28 11.29 -2.47 28.25
C ARG A 28 12.59 -2.19 27.51
N PHE A 29 12.96 -0.92 27.31
CA PHE A 29 14.21 -0.51 26.67
C PHE A 29 15.42 -0.61 27.60
N SER A 30 15.27 -0.38 28.92
CA SER A 30 16.40 -0.51 29.86
C SER A 30 16.94 -1.96 29.96
N SER A 31 16.19 -2.95 29.50
CA SER A 31 16.63 -4.35 29.42
C SER A 31 17.19 -4.75 28.05
N LEU A 32 17.25 -3.83 27.08
CA LEU A 32 17.77 -4.07 25.72
C LEU A 32 19.07 -3.28 25.40
N ASP A 33 19.63 -2.58 26.38
CA ASP A 33 20.71 -1.59 26.20
C ASP A 33 22.09 -2.18 25.82
N GLU A 34 22.29 -3.50 25.90
CA GLU A 34 23.62 -4.09 25.60
C GLU A 34 23.80 -4.62 24.17
N ARG A 35 22.80 -4.63 23.28
CA ARG A 35 22.95 -5.33 21.97
C ARG A 35 22.42 -4.66 20.69
N VAL A 36 21.97 -3.40 20.70
CA VAL A 36 21.42 -2.78 19.46
C VAL A 36 22.00 -1.39 19.21
N THR A 37 23.28 -1.31 18.87
CA THR A 37 23.95 -0.07 18.42
C THR A 37 23.68 0.29 16.95
N GLY A 38 22.98 -0.56 16.17
CA GLY A 38 22.76 -0.34 14.73
C GLY A 38 21.40 0.28 14.34
N GLY A 39 20.40 0.30 15.23
CA GLY A 39 19.07 0.85 14.95
C GLY A 39 18.94 2.34 15.26
N THR A 40 19.72 2.82 16.22
CA THR A 40 19.75 4.21 16.68
C THR A 40 20.26 5.17 15.62
N ASP A 41 21.26 4.82 14.82
CA ASP A 41 21.84 5.74 13.83
C ASP A 41 20.90 6.10 12.67
N ARG A 42 20.07 5.15 12.23
CA ARG A 42 19.07 5.37 11.16
C ARG A 42 17.84 6.13 11.67
N MET A 43 17.47 5.89 12.93
CA MET A 43 16.46 6.69 13.60
C MET A 43 16.96 8.13 13.76
N THR A 44 18.21 8.30 14.21
CA THR A 44 18.86 9.61 14.38
C THR A 44 18.97 10.38 13.06
N SER A 45 19.20 9.71 11.93
CA SER A 45 19.26 10.37 10.61
C SER A 45 17.88 10.82 10.13
N ALA A 46 16.82 10.02 10.32
CA ALA A 46 15.44 10.40 10.02
C ALA A 46 14.96 11.57 10.91
N PHE A 47 15.30 11.54 12.20
CA PHE A 47 15.02 12.63 13.14
C PHE A 47 15.79 13.92 12.79
N ARG A 48 17.06 13.80 12.37
CA ARG A 48 17.85 14.94 11.85
C ARG A 48 17.27 15.51 10.55
N GLN A 49 16.82 14.67 9.62
CA GLN A 49 16.15 15.12 8.38
C GLN A 49 14.82 15.83 8.64
N LEU A 50 14.12 15.47 9.71
CA LEU A 50 12.91 16.15 10.17
C LEU A 50 13.21 17.43 10.99
N GLY A 51 14.49 17.77 11.24
CA GLY A 51 14.89 18.90 12.09
C GLY A 51 14.57 18.71 13.57
N VAL A 52 14.14 17.50 13.96
CA VAL A 52 13.78 17.14 15.33
C VAL A 52 15.04 16.58 15.99
N GLY A 53 15.84 17.46 16.59
CA GLY A 53 17.01 17.04 17.35
C GLY A 53 16.60 16.12 18.51
N LEU A 54 17.29 14.98 18.66
CA LEU A 54 17.21 14.09 19.83
C LEU A 54 17.41 14.81 21.19
N ALA A 55 17.86 16.06 21.16
CA ALA A 55 17.96 16.96 22.32
C ALA A 55 16.61 17.29 22.99
N ILE A 56 15.46 17.03 22.34
CA ILE A 56 14.14 17.28 22.95
C ILE A 56 13.84 16.27 24.08
N PHE A 57 14.49 15.10 24.08
CA PHE A 57 14.24 14.06 25.09
C PHE A 57 15.06 14.23 26.38
N THR A 58 16.15 15.00 26.40
CA THR A 58 17.09 15.00 27.54
C THR A 58 17.27 16.34 28.25
N ALA A 59 16.82 17.46 27.68
CA ALA A 59 16.93 18.76 28.35
C ALA A 59 15.64 19.57 28.20
N GLY A 60 14.94 19.78 29.32
CA GLY A 60 13.70 20.55 29.42
C GLY A 60 13.82 22.05 29.08
N THR A 61 14.82 22.46 28.29
CA THR A 61 15.12 23.86 27.95
C THR A 61 15.40 24.12 26.47
N ALA A 62 15.31 23.14 25.56
CA ALA A 62 15.39 23.36 24.10
C ALA A 62 14.04 23.73 23.45
N ALA A 63 13.20 24.51 24.15
CA ALA A 63 11.74 24.39 24.08
C ALA A 63 10.98 25.26 23.05
N VAL A 64 11.63 26.01 22.16
CA VAL A 64 10.90 26.81 21.14
C VAL A 64 11.07 26.24 19.73
N GLY A 65 12.30 25.99 19.28
CA GLY A 65 12.55 25.46 17.93
C GLY A 65 11.99 24.05 17.72
N GLY A 66 12.20 23.15 18.70
CA GLY A 66 11.64 21.78 18.66
C GLY A 66 10.13 21.76 18.80
N ALA A 67 9.56 22.65 19.62
CA ALA A 67 8.11 22.78 19.76
C ALA A 67 7.45 23.31 18.47
N LEU A 68 8.07 24.28 17.81
CA LEU A 68 7.60 24.79 16.51
C LEU A 68 7.71 23.73 15.40
N ALA A 69 8.79 22.94 15.38
CA ALA A 69 8.94 21.85 14.42
C ALA A 69 7.88 20.75 14.61
N LEU A 70 7.61 20.34 15.87
CA LEU A 70 6.57 19.39 16.21
C LEU A 70 5.16 19.94 15.90
N ALA A 71 4.90 21.21 16.22
CA ALA A 71 3.64 21.87 15.90
C ALA A 71 3.42 21.96 14.38
N ASN A 72 4.47 22.26 13.60
CA ASN A 72 4.41 22.27 12.14
C ASN A 72 4.18 20.86 11.56
N ALA A 73 4.83 19.84 12.11
CA ALA A 73 4.63 18.46 11.68
C ALA A 73 3.20 17.98 11.97
N ALA A 74 2.69 18.26 13.18
CA ALA A 74 1.30 18.00 13.53
C ALA A 74 0.34 18.78 12.62
N GLY A 75 0.61 20.06 12.36
CA GLY A 75 -0.19 20.89 11.46
C GLY A 75 -0.26 20.33 10.03
N ARG A 76 0.87 19.87 9.48
CA ARG A 76 0.92 19.22 8.15
C ARG A 76 0.17 17.90 8.13
N PHE A 77 0.29 17.11 9.20
CA PHE A 77 -0.45 15.86 9.36
C PHE A 77 -1.95 16.10 9.38
N GLU A 78 -2.44 17.05 10.20
CA GLU A 78 -3.86 17.42 10.25
C GLU A 78 -4.37 17.97 8.92
N GLN A 79 -3.59 18.81 8.25
CA GLN A 79 -3.95 19.36 6.94
C GLN A 79 -4.08 18.26 5.88
N GLY A 80 -3.11 17.35 5.82
CA GLY A 80 -3.17 16.20 4.91
C GLY A 80 -4.35 15.28 5.22
N LEU A 81 -4.60 14.99 6.50
CA LEU A 81 -5.75 14.19 6.93
C LEU A 81 -7.08 14.86 6.55
N ALA A 82 -7.19 16.18 6.71
CA ALA A 82 -8.37 16.93 6.30
C ALA A 82 -8.58 16.88 4.78
N ALA A 83 -7.50 16.94 3.99
CA ALA A 83 -7.56 16.78 2.54
C ALA A 83 -8.06 15.39 2.14
N VAL A 84 -7.52 14.32 2.75
CA VAL A 84 -8.00 12.94 2.54
C VAL A 84 -9.48 12.83 2.91
N GLY A 85 -9.87 13.38 4.06
CA GLY A 85 -11.26 13.38 4.51
C GLY A 85 -12.19 14.10 3.54
N ALA A 86 -11.75 15.21 2.94
CA ALA A 86 -12.53 15.94 1.94
C ALA A 86 -12.73 15.12 0.66
N VAL A 87 -11.67 14.45 0.16
CA VAL A 87 -11.74 13.62 -1.06
C VAL A 87 -12.64 12.40 -0.83
N THR A 88 -12.52 11.76 0.32
CA THR A 88 -13.30 10.57 0.69
C THR A 88 -14.72 10.89 1.20
N ARG A 89 -15.04 12.18 1.43
CA ARG A 89 -16.26 12.64 2.12
C ARG A 89 -16.44 11.99 3.51
N ALA A 90 -15.33 11.81 4.23
CA ALA A 90 -15.31 11.15 5.52
C ALA A 90 -16.11 11.92 6.58
N THR A 91 -16.89 11.19 7.36
CA THR A 91 -17.47 11.66 8.62
C THR A 91 -16.38 11.90 9.67
N THR A 92 -16.73 12.58 10.77
CA THR A 92 -15.81 12.76 11.91
C THR A 92 -15.29 11.43 12.47
N ARG A 93 -16.11 10.38 12.45
CA ARG A 93 -15.70 9.03 12.89
C ARG A 93 -14.67 8.44 11.93
N GLU A 94 -14.92 8.52 10.64
CA GLU A 94 -14.02 8.00 9.60
C GLU A 94 -12.70 8.78 9.53
N LEU A 95 -12.72 10.08 9.77
CA LEU A 95 -11.50 10.88 9.96
C LEU A 95 -10.65 10.37 11.14
N GLY A 96 -11.30 9.93 12.22
CA GLY A 96 -10.64 9.26 13.34
C GLY A 96 -9.98 7.94 12.93
N LEU A 97 -10.67 7.14 12.11
CA LEU A 97 -10.12 5.88 11.58
C LEU A 97 -8.93 6.12 10.64
N LEU A 98 -9.02 7.10 9.73
CA LEU A 98 -7.93 7.48 8.82
C LEU A 98 -6.68 7.96 9.60
N ARG A 99 -6.90 8.74 10.65
CA ARG A 99 -5.84 9.19 11.57
C ARG A 99 -5.13 8.01 12.22
N GLU A 100 -5.91 7.11 12.82
CA GLU A 100 -5.38 5.94 13.51
C GLU A 100 -4.64 5.03 12.53
N ALA A 101 -5.20 4.80 11.33
CA ALA A 101 -4.54 4.04 10.28
C ALA A 101 -3.20 4.65 9.87
N ALA A 102 -3.11 5.97 9.70
CA ALA A 102 -1.84 6.64 9.36
C ALA A 102 -0.80 6.55 10.47
N ILE A 103 -1.22 6.65 11.74
CA ILE A 103 -0.32 6.49 12.90
C ILE A 103 0.16 5.04 13.01
N ASN A 104 -0.75 4.07 12.89
CA ASN A 104 -0.42 2.65 12.94
C ASN A 104 0.51 2.26 11.80
N ALA A 105 0.28 2.76 10.59
CA ALA A 105 1.21 2.61 9.47
C ALA A 105 2.60 3.17 9.78
N GLY A 106 2.66 4.30 10.50
CA GLY A 106 3.91 4.87 10.99
C GLY A 106 4.68 4.01 12.00
N ILE A 107 3.98 3.07 12.66
CA ILE A 107 4.54 2.17 13.66
C ILE A 107 4.91 0.82 13.03
N GLU A 108 4.06 0.32 12.14
CA GLU A 108 4.17 -1.03 11.55
C GLU A 108 5.07 -1.07 10.32
N THR A 109 5.24 0.06 9.64
CA THR A 109 6.01 0.14 8.40
C THR A 109 7.20 1.09 8.54
N GLN A 110 8.03 1.18 7.49
CA GLN A 110 9.15 2.12 7.45
C GLN A 110 8.75 3.57 7.13
N PHE A 111 7.47 3.82 6.79
CA PHE A 111 6.99 5.13 6.37
C PHE A 111 6.58 5.96 7.59
N SER A 112 6.80 7.27 7.56
CA SER A 112 6.29 8.18 8.57
C SER A 112 4.76 8.32 8.50
N PRO A 113 4.08 8.74 9.59
CA PRO A 113 2.65 9.03 9.54
C PRO A 113 2.26 10.03 8.44
N THR A 114 3.13 10.99 8.13
CA THR A 114 2.88 11.96 7.06
C THR A 114 2.97 11.33 5.67
N GLU A 115 3.88 10.38 5.46
CA GLU A 115 3.95 9.58 4.22
C GLU A 115 2.76 8.62 4.12
N ALA A 116 2.30 8.07 5.24
CA ALA A 116 1.08 7.27 5.29
C ALA A 116 -0.17 8.10 4.88
N ILE A 117 -0.24 9.38 5.26
CA ILE A 117 -1.29 10.30 4.77
C ILE A 117 -1.21 10.51 3.25
N GLN A 118 0.00 10.56 2.67
CA GLN A 118 0.15 10.59 1.20
C GLN A 118 -0.39 9.31 0.56
N GLY A 119 -0.12 8.14 1.17
CA GLY A 119 -0.71 6.87 0.74
C GLY A 119 -2.24 6.85 0.82
N LEU A 120 -2.81 7.34 1.92
CA LEU A 120 -4.26 7.53 2.05
C LEU A 120 -4.82 8.49 1.01
N THR A 121 -4.06 9.52 0.62
CA THR A 121 -4.45 10.43 -0.45
C THR A 121 -4.49 9.70 -1.79
N SER A 122 -3.47 8.91 -2.12
CA SER A 122 -3.45 8.08 -3.34
C SER A 122 -4.62 7.10 -3.38
N LEU A 123 -4.90 6.42 -2.27
CA LEU A 123 -6.05 5.51 -2.13
C LEU A 123 -7.38 6.23 -2.34
N ALA A 124 -7.56 7.40 -1.72
CA ALA A 124 -8.75 8.23 -1.89
C ALA A 124 -8.94 8.69 -3.35
N THR A 125 -7.85 9.11 -4.01
CA THR A 125 -7.90 9.49 -5.44
C THR A 125 -8.15 8.30 -6.37
N ALA A 126 -7.78 7.09 -5.95
CA ALA A 126 -8.12 5.85 -6.64
C ALA A 126 -9.58 5.42 -6.39
N GLY A 127 -10.38 6.23 -5.69
CA GLY A 127 -11.81 6.02 -5.47
C GLY A 127 -12.17 5.20 -4.24
N GLN A 128 -11.20 4.87 -3.37
CA GLN A 128 -11.49 4.18 -2.12
C GLN A 128 -12.25 5.10 -1.15
N THR A 129 -13.24 4.53 -0.46
CA THR A 129 -13.85 5.15 0.72
C THR A 129 -12.84 5.23 1.87
N ALA A 130 -13.13 6.04 2.90
CA ALA A 130 -12.28 6.15 4.08
C ALA A 130 -12.03 4.78 4.74
N GLU A 131 -13.07 3.97 4.90
CA GLU A 131 -12.99 2.64 5.51
C GLU A 131 -12.19 1.64 4.66
N GLN A 132 -12.32 1.69 3.33
CA GLN A 132 -11.49 0.84 2.48
C GLN A 132 -10.03 1.31 2.46
N ALA A 133 -9.79 2.62 2.51
CA ALA A 133 -8.45 3.18 2.55
C ALA A 133 -7.69 2.75 3.82
N THR A 134 -8.35 2.67 4.98
CA THR A 134 -7.69 2.16 6.20
C THR A 134 -7.26 0.70 6.09
N ARG A 135 -8.04 -0.14 5.40
CA ARG A 135 -7.72 -1.57 5.18
C ARG A 135 -6.62 -1.78 4.15
N THR A 136 -6.58 -0.92 3.13
CA THR A 136 -5.64 -1.05 2.01
C THR A 136 -4.31 -0.32 2.23
N LEU A 137 -4.23 0.58 3.22
CA LEU A 137 -3.03 1.38 3.50
C LEU A 137 -1.78 0.53 3.75
N ILE A 138 -1.82 -0.38 4.73
CA ILE A 138 -0.66 -1.23 5.07
C ILE A 138 -0.23 -2.08 3.86
N PRO A 139 -1.13 -2.83 3.19
CA PRO A 139 -0.77 -3.57 1.98
C PRO A 139 -0.12 -2.71 0.88
N VAL A 140 -0.55 -1.46 0.70
CA VAL A 140 0.05 -0.54 -0.27
C VAL A 140 1.45 -0.11 0.15
N LEU A 141 1.64 0.22 1.42
CA LEU A 141 2.95 0.58 1.95
C LEU A 141 3.91 -0.61 1.90
N ASP A 142 3.44 -1.82 2.21
CA ASP A 142 4.22 -3.05 2.11
C ASP A 142 4.65 -3.32 0.67
N LEU A 143 3.75 -3.12 -0.31
CA LEU A 143 4.13 -3.23 -1.72
C LEU A 143 5.19 -2.19 -2.10
N ALA A 144 5.01 -0.93 -1.70
CA ALA A 144 5.98 0.13 -1.99
C ALA A 144 7.36 -0.20 -1.38
N ALA A 145 7.40 -0.59 -0.11
CA ALA A 145 8.62 -0.99 0.59
C ALA A 145 9.28 -2.24 -0.02
N GLY A 146 8.50 -3.29 -0.24
CA GLY A 146 8.97 -4.58 -0.71
C GLY A 146 9.36 -4.60 -2.19
N SER A 147 8.94 -3.60 -2.97
CA SER A 147 9.29 -3.44 -4.38
C SER A 147 10.76 -3.03 -4.62
N LEU A 148 11.58 -2.87 -3.57
CA LEU A 148 13.00 -2.51 -3.64
C LEU A 148 13.27 -1.23 -4.45
N GLY A 149 12.39 -0.23 -4.29
CA GLY A 149 12.49 1.07 -4.98
C GLY A 149 11.90 1.09 -6.39
N GLN A 150 11.26 0.00 -6.84
CA GLN A 150 10.52 0.02 -8.10
C GLN A 150 9.23 0.84 -7.95
N LEU A 151 8.47 0.67 -6.89
CA LEU A 151 7.19 1.35 -6.68
C LEU A 151 7.29 2.40 -5.58
N GLY A 152 6.86 3.63 -5.91
CA GLY A 152 6.48 4.59 -4.90
C GLY A 152 5.10 4.25 -4.32
N VAL A 153 4.72 4.93 -3.23
CA VAL A 153 3.44 4.71 -2.54
C VAL A 153 2.24 4.92 -3.47
N ALA A 154 2.28 5.92 -4.36
CA ALA A 154 1.21 6.18 -5.31
C ALA A 154 1.05 5.06 -6.35
N GLN A 155 2.16 4.59 -6.93
CA GLN A 155 2.14 3.48 -7.90
C GLN A 155 1.70 2.17 -7.24
N ALA A 156 2.13 1.94 -6.00
CA ALA A 156 1.68 0.79 -5.23
C ALA A 156 0.16 0.85 -4.96
N ALA A 157 -0.37 2.03 -4.62
CA ALA A 157 -1.81 2.24 -4.45
C ALA A 157 -2.59 1.93 -5.74
N GLU A 158 -2.14 2.45 -6.87
CA GLU A 158 -2.75 2.18 -8.17
C GLU A 158 -2.72 0.69 -8.54
N ALA A 159 -1.59 0.01 -8.31
CA ALA A 159 -1.45 -1.42 -8.58
C ALA A 159 -2.39 -2.28 -7.72
N VAL A 160 -2.43 -2.03 -6.40
CA VAL A 160 -3.28 -2.79 -5.47
C VAL A 160 -4.76 -2.50 -5.75
N VAL A 161 -5.16 -1.22 -5.78
CA VAL A 161 -6.56 -0.84 -5.98
C VAL A 161 -7.05 -1.23 -7.37
N GLY A 162 -6.25 -1.02 -8.41
CA GLY A 162 -6.57 -1.42 -9.78
C GLY A 162 -6.79 -2.93 -9.89
N THR A 163 -5.95 -3.73 -9.23
CA THR A 163 -6.11 -5.19 -9.20
C THR A 163 -7.35 -5.62 -8.43
N LEU A 164 -7.62 -5.02 -7.26
CA LEU A 164 -8.83 -5.31 -6.50
C LEU A 164 -10.08 -5.03 -7.33
N ASN A 165 -10.14 -3.86 -7.97
CA ASN A 165 -11.26 -3.44 -8.80
C ASN A 165 -11.44 -4.35 -10.02
N ALA A 166 -10.35 -4.71 -10.72
CA ALA A 166 -10.40 -5.56 -11.90
C ALA A 166 -11.00 -6.94 -11.58
N TYR A 167 -10.68 -7.51 -10.42
CA TYR A 167 -11.16 -8.82 -10.00
C TYR A 167 -12.41 -8.78 -9.10
N GLY A 168 -13.00 -7.61 -8.88
CA GLY A 168 -14.15 -7.46 -7.98
C GLY A 168 -13.86 -7.88 -6.53
N MET A 169 -12.61 -7.75 -6.09
CA MET A 169 -12.14 -8.11 -4.76
C MET A 169 -12.41 -6.98 -3.76
N THR A 170 -12.60 -7.37 -2.50
CA THR A 170 -12.81 -6.43 -1.39
C THR A 170 -11.50 -5.89 -0.83
N ALA A 171 -11.55 -4.76 -0.13
CA ALA A 171 -10.38 -4.16 0.51
C ALA A 171 -9.66 -5.11 1.49
N ASP A 172 -10.38 -6.03 2.14
CA ASP A 172 -9.82 -7.03 3.05
C ASP A 172 -8.89 -8.04 2.34
N GLN A 173 -8.99 -8.15 1.01
CA GLN A 173 -8.14 -9.02 0.20
C GLN A 173 -6.85 -8.34 -0.27
N ALA A 174 -6.63 -7.07 0.07
CA ALA A 174 -5.50 -6.27 -0.38
C ALA A 174 -4.14 -6.90 -0.01
N ALA A 175 -4.01 -7.46 1.20
CA ALA A 175 -2.76 -8.13 1.62
C ALA A 175 -2.39 -9.29 0.67
N GLY A 176 -3.36 -10.13 0.31
CA GLY A 176 -3.14 -11.23 -0.63
C GLY A 176 -2.85 -10.75 -2.06
N VAL A 177 -3.39 -9.60 -2.48
CA VAL A 177 -3.01 -8.98 -3.76
C VAL A 177 -1.56 -8.50 -3.70
N THR A 178 -1.20 -7.74 -2.67
CA THR A 178 0.17 -7.26 -2.43
C THR A 178 1.18 -8.39 -2.45
N ASP A 179 0.93 -9.50 -1.74
CA ASP A 179 1.84 -10.65 -1.69
C ASP A 179 2.14 -11.22 -3.09
N ARG A 180 1.11 -11.34 -3.94
CA ARG A 180 1.25 -11.84 -5.31
C ARG A 180 2.03 -10.85 -6.19
N LEU A 181 1.77 -9.56 -6.02
CA LEU A 181 2.47 -8.49 -6.74
C LEU A 181 3.95 -8.40 -6.33
N LEU A 182 4.26 -8.54 -5.04
CA LEU A 182 5.64 -8.62 -4.57
C LEU A 182 6.33 -9.87 -5.10
N ARG A 183 5.65 -11.02 -5.05
CA ARG A 183 6.22 -12.28 -5.54
C ARG A 183 6.57 -12.22 -7.02
N ILE A 184 5.74 -11.57 -7.86
CA ILE A 184 6.07 -11.47 -9.29
C ILE A 184 7.31 -10.59 -9.54
N THR A 185 7.50 -9.51 -8.76
CA THR A 185 8.72 -8.67 -8.84
C THR A 185 9.98 -9.37 -8.37
N GLN A 186 9.85 -10.33 -7.44
CA GLN A 186 10.99 -11.08 -6.92
C GLN A 186 11.39 -12.24 -7.83
N LEU A 187 10.42 -12.86 -8.52
CA LEU A 187 10.65 -14.05 -9.34
C LEU A 187 10.98 -13.73 -10.81
N THR A 188 10.73 -12.50 -11.26
CA THR A 188 10.82 -12.13 -12.67
C THR A 188 11.38 -10.73 -12.85
N ASN A 189 11.73 -10.37 -14.09
CA ASN A 189 12.26 -9.05 -14.45
C ASN A 189 11.17 -7.95 -14.48
N PHE A 190 10.10 -8.08 -13.68
CA PHE A 190 8.98 -7.15 -13.60
C PHE A 190 9.40 -5.86 -12.89
N GLN A 191 9.10 -4.71 -13.50
CA GLN A 191 9.53 -3.39 -13.04
C GLN A 191 8.34 -2.43 -12.90
N THR A 192 8.58 -1.23 -12.36
CA THR A 192 7.58 -0.15 -12.18
C THR A 192 6.64 0.02 -13.39
N ARG A 193 7.23 0.21 -14.59
CA ARG A 193 6.49 0.43 -15.84
C ARG A 193 5.54 -0.72 -16.21
N ASP A 194 5.84 -1.93 -15.73
CA ASP A 194 5.05 -3.12 -16.00
C ASP A 194 3.76 -3.13 -15.17
N PHE A 195 3.77 -2.50 -13.98
CA PHE A 195 2.57 -2.27 -13.17
C PHE A 195 1.63 -1.24 -13.83
N GLU A 196 2.17 -0.11 -14.27
CA GLU A 196 1.38 1.03 -14.77
C GLU A 196 0.65 0.68 -16.09
N ALA A 197 1.37 0.15 -17.09
CA ALA A 197 0.78 -0.09 -18.41
C ALA A 197 0.28 -1.53 -18.62
N GLY A 198 0.96 -2.50 -18.00
CA GLY A 198 0.73 -3.92 -18.26
C GLY A 198 -0.31 -4.53 -17.33
N LEU A 199 -0.14 -4.35 -16.02
CA LEU A 199 -0.94 -5.06 -15.02
C LEU A 199 -2.41 -4.68 -15.10
N ALA A 200 -2.75 -3.39 -15.16
CA ALA A 200 -4.15 -2.96 -15.24
C ALA A 200 -4.86 -3.57 -16.46
N LYS A 201 -4.20 -3.57 -17.62
CA LYS A 201 -4.73 -4.11 -18.87
C LYS A 201 -4.88 -5.63 -18.84
N ALA A 202 -3.88 -6.32 -18.30
CA ALA A 202 -3.87 -7.78 -18.18
C ALA A 202 -4.89 -8.26 -17.13
N ALA A 203 -4.98 -7.56 -15.99
CA ALA A 203 -5.94 -7.84 -14.93
C ALA A 203 -7.38 -7.67 -15.42
N ALA A 204 -7.69 -6.55 -16.09
CA ALA A 204 -9.02 -6.33 -16.66
C ALA A 204 -9.38 -7.40 -17.71
N THR A 205 -8.43 -7.77 -18.56
CA THR A 205 -8.63 -8.84 -19.55
C THR A 205 -8.83 -10.20 -18.90
N GLY A 206 -7.98 -10.56 -17.93
CA GLY A 206 -8.03 -11.83 -17.22
C GLY A 206 -9.36 -11.99 -16.50
N ALA A 207 -9.82 -10.95 -15.80
CA ALA A 207 -11.11 -10.94 -15.14
C ALA A 207 -12.29 -11.13 -16.13
N VAL A 208 -12.27 -10.50 -17.30
CA VAL A 208 -13.30 -10.67 -18.34
C VAL A 208 -13.39 -12.12 -18.81
N PHE A 209 -12.27 -12.83 -18.92
CA PHE A 209 -12.22 -14.23 -19.35
C PHE A 209 -12.09 -15.22 -18.18
N ASN A 210 -12.38 -14.75 -16.96
CA ASN A 210 -12.34 -15.51 -15.72
C ASN A 210 -11.01 -16.26 -15.47
N GLN A 211 -9.90 -15.69 -15.92
CA GLN A 211 -8.55 -16.17 -15.66
C GLN A 211 -8.10 -15.73 -14.27
N GLY A 212 -7.41 -16.61 -13.53
CA GLY A 212 -6.93 -16.28 -12.19
C GLY A 212 -5.84 -15.20 -12.21
N LEU A 213 -5.84 -14.33 -11.18
CA LEU A 213 -4.79 -13.31 -11.02
C LEU A 213 -3.37 -13.92 -11.05
N ASN A 214 -3.20 -15.08 -10.42
CA ASN A 214 -1.90 -15.77 -10.42
C ASN A 214 -1.46 -16.14 -11.84
N ASP A 215 -2.36 -16.67 -12.67
CA ASP A 215 -2.04 -17.13 -14.02
C ASP A 215 -1.68 -15.93 -14.91
N VAL A 216 -2.43 -14.83 -14.77
CA VAL A 216 -2.13 -13.56 -15.44
C VAL A 216 -0.74 -13.05 -15.04
N LEU A 217 -0.43 -12.99 -13.74
CA LEU A 217 0.87 -12.52 -13.25
C LEU A 217 2.01 -13.43 -13.70
N ILE A 218 1.86 -14.75 -13.63
CA ILE A 218 2.86 -15.73 -14.08
C ILE A 218 3.11 -15.55 -15.58
N THR A 219 2.06 -15.44 -16.39
CA THR A 219 2.17 -15.20 -17.84
C THR A 219 3.00 -13.96 -18.12
N MET A 220 2.63 -12.84 -17.47
CA MET A 220 3.32 -11.57 -17.67
C MET A 220 4.79 -11.66 -17.25
N GLY A 221 5.09 -12.24 -16.10
CA GLY A 221 6.45 -12.36 -15.62
C GLY A 221 7.33 -13.30 -16.47
N LEU A 222 6.79 -14.42 -16.96
CA LEU A 222 7.50 -15.31 -17.87
C LEU A 222 7.85 -14.62 -19.20
N LEU A 223 6.92 -13.85 -19.75
CA LEU A 223 7.15 -13.05 -20.95
C LEU A 223 8.16 -11.92 -20.69
N ARG A 224 8.08 -11.29 -19.51
CA ARG A 224 9.02 -10.25 -19.10
C ARG A 224 10.45 -10.76 -18.97
N ASN A 225 10.64 -11.99 -18.48
CA ASN A 225 11.94 -12.68 -18.46
C ASN A 225 12.52 -12.91 -19.87
N ARG A 226 11.68 -12.90 -20.90
CA ARG A 226 12.08 -12.97 -22.31
C ARG A 226 12.17 -11.58 -22.97
N ASN A 227 12.24 -10.52 -22.16
CA ASN A 227 12.30 -9.13 -22.60
C ASN A 227 11.09 -8.66 -23.42
N ILE A 228 9.95 -9.34 -23.30
CA ILE A 228 8.67 -8.84 -23.82
C ILE A 228 8.08 -7.93 -22.75
N ASP A 229 7.80 -6.68 -23.09
CA ASP A 229 7.23 -5.72 -22.16
C ASP A 229 5.81 -6.12 -21.73
N ALA A 230 5.43 -5.74 -20.52
CA ALA A 230 4.15 -6.16 -19.95
C ALA A 230 2.92 -5.65 -20.72
N SER A 231 3.02 -4.53 -21.45
CA SER A 231 1.92 -4.00 -22.26
C SER A 231 1.70 -4.82 -23.53
N SER A 232 2.78 -5.19 -24.23
CA SER A 232 2.72 -6.13 -25.36
C SER A 232 2.26 -7.50 -24.90
N ALA A 233 2.77 -7.99 -23.77
CA ALA A 233 2.33 -9.25 -23.15
C ALA A 233 0.83 -9.24 -22.85
N ALA A 234 0.31 -8.19 -22.20
CA ALA A 234 -1.11 -8.04 -21.91
C ALA A 234 -1.96 -7.98 -23.20
N THR A 235 -1.43 -7.37 -24.26
CA THR A 235 -2.09 -7.28 -25.56
C THR A 235 -2.16 -8.63 -26.26
N ALA A 236 -1.04 -9.35 -26.29
CA ALA A 236 -0.96 -10.70 -26.85
C ALA A 236 -1.86 -11.66 -26.07
N PHE A 237 -1.84 -11.59 -24.74
CA PHE A 237 -2.73 -12.35 -23.87
C PHE A 237 -4.19 -12.07 -24.21
N ARG A 238 -4.62 -10.79 -24.21
CA ARG A 238 -6.00 -10.41 -24.59
C ARG A 238 -6.41 -10.96 -25.94
N GLU A 239 -5.58 -10.82 -26.97
CA GLU A 239 -5.94 -11.32 -28.30
C GLU A 239 -5.96 -12.85 -28.35
N ALA A 240 -5.04 -13.53 -27.67
CA ALA A 240 -5.03 -14.99 -27.56
C ALA A 240 -6.30 -15.47 -26.86
N THR A 241 -6.59 -14.97 -25.65
CA THR A 241 -7.77 -15.33 -24.86
C THR A 241 -9.07 -15.00 -25.60
N ARG A 242 -9.16 -13.85 -26.27
CA ARG A 242 -10.33 -13.48 -27.08
C ARG A 242 -10.52 -14.43 -28.26
N ARG A 243 -9.46 -14.77 -29.01
CA ARG A 243 -9.54 -15.71 -30.14
C ARG A 243 -9.96 -17.10 -29.67
N VAL A 244 -9.34 -17.60 -28.60
CA VAL A 244 -9.68 -18.89 -27.99
C VAL A 244 -11.13 -18.91 -27.49
N GLY A 245 -11.60 -17.80 -26.91
CA GLY A 245 -12.97 -17.70 -26.39
C GLY A 245 -14.06 -17.55 -27.45
N SER A 246 -13.74 -17.04 -28.66
CA SER A 246 -14.75 -16.66 -29.66
C SER A 246 -14.61 -17.33 -31.04
N ASP A 247 -13.46 -17.95 -31.35
CA ASP A 247 -13.20 -18.57 -32.64
C ASP A 247 -13.16 -20.11 -32.53
N SER A 248 -14.17 -20.76 -33.12
CA SER A 248 -14.28 -22.22 -33.16
C SER A 248 -13.07 -22.92 -33.80
N ARG A 249 -12.37 -22.31 -34.76
CA ARG A 249 -11.17 -22.90 -35.37
C ARG A 249 -10.00 -22.88 -34.41
N ALA A 250 -9.84 -21.79 -33.65
CA ALA A 250 -8.82 -21.69 -32.62
C ALA A 250 -9.08 -22.73 -31.51
N GLN A 251 -10.35 -22.90 -31.11
CA GLN A 251 -10.74 -23.92 -30.13
C GLN A 251 -10.43 -25.34 -30.62
N GLN A 252 -10.78 -25.67 -31.86
CA GLN A 252 -10.50 -26.98 -32.45
C GLN A 252 -9.00 -27.25 -32.59
N ALA A 253 -8.20 -26.25 -32.96
CA ALA A 253 -6.75 -26.40 -33.05
C ALA A 253 -6.13 -26.71 -31.67
N ILE A 254 -6.59 -26.05 -30.61
CA ILE A 254 -6.12 -26.27 -29.24
C ILE A 254 -6.58 -27.62 -28.69
N LEU A 255 -7.84 -28.01 -28.98
CA LEU A 255 -8.34 -29.35 -28.67
C LEU A 255 -7.55 -30.44 -29.41
N GLY A 256 -7.17 -30.19 -30.67
CA GLY A 256 -6.32 -31.08 -31.46
C GLY A 256 -4.90 -31.23 -30.90
N ALA A 257 -4.42 -30.23 -30.15
CA ALA A 257 -3.17 -30.30 -29.38
C ALA A 257 -3.34 -30.98 -28.00
N GLY A 258 -4.54 -31.46 -27.66
CA GLY A 258 -4.84 -32.17 -26.42
C GLY A 258 -5.17 -31.26 -25.22
N VAL A 259 -5.31 -29.95 -25.43
CA VAL A 259 -5.62 -29.00 -24.37
C VAL A 259 -7.10 -28.65 -24.41
N GLN A 260 -7.81 -28.89 -23.30
CA GLN A 260 -9.21 -28.46 -23.20
C GLN A 260 -9.28 -26.97 -22.89
N VAL A 261 -10.07 -26.23 -23.67
CA VAL A 261 -10.21 -24.78 -23.54
C VAL A 261 -11.19 -24.39 -22.43
N PHE A 262 -12.28 -25.13 -22.29
CA PHE A 262 -13.31 -24.89 -21.29
C PHE A 262 -13.43 -26.10 -20.39
N ASP A 263 -13.64 -25.84 -19.10
CA ASP A 263 -14.01 -26.87 -18.14
C ASP A 263 -15.44 -27.35 -18.44
N GLN A 264 -15.57 -28.66 -18.63
CA GLN A 264 -16.82 -29.28 -19.08
C GLN A 264 -17.95 -29.22 -18.03
N THR A 265 -17.63 -28.95 -16.76
CA THR A 265 -18.60 -28.92 -15.66
C THR A 265 -19.06 -27.50 -15.35
N SER A 266 -18.14 -26.56 -15.35
CA SER A 266 -18.39 -25.17 -14.95
C SER A 266 -18.62 -24.22 -16.13
N GLY A 267 -18.29 -24.64 -17.36
CA GLY A 267 -18.34 -23.78 -18.56
C GLY A 267 -17.30 -22.65 -18.56
N GLN A 268 -16.43 -22.61 -17.55
CA GLN A 268 -15.39 -21.60 -17.40
C GLN A 268 -14.22 -21.90 -18.31
N MET A 269 -13.57 -20.85 -18.81
CA MET A 269 -12.32 -21.03 -19.55
C MET A 269 -11.25 -21.56 -18.60
N ARG A 270 -10.53 -22.61 -19.01
CA ARG A 270 -9.41 -23.14 -18.22
C ARG A 270 -8.27 -22.13 -18.24
N SER A 271 -7.40 -22.20 -17.22
CA SER A 271 -6.16 -21.40 -17.23
C SER A 271 -5.41 -21.65 -18.53
N MET A 272 -4.99 -20.58 -19.19
CA MET A 272 -4.15 -20.66 -20.38
C MET A 272 -2.68 -20.99 -20.06
N VAL A 273 -2.31 -21.01 -18.78
CA VAL A 273 -0.96 -21.29 -18.25
C VAL A 273 -1.00 -22.38 -17.21
#